data_AF-A0A382BRU9-F1
#
_entry.id   AF-A0A382BRU9-F1
#
_cell.length_a   1.000
_cell.length_b   1.000
_cell.length_c   1.000
_cell.angle_alpha   90.00
_cell.angle_beta   90.00
_cell.angle_gamma   90.00
#
_symmetry.space_group_name_H-M   'P 1'
#
loop_
_entity.id
_entity.type
_entity.pdbx_description
1 polymer ?
#
loop_
_entity_poly.entity_id
_entity_poly.type
_entity_poly.pdbx_seq_one_letter_code
_entity_poly.pdbx_strand_id
1 'polypeptide(L)'
;MSLLPIIPDEGASPDAKVIFDHSKIMFGRVANAVRVASHTPKIAQSLFSFIVSGLREEISNVLNKRTKCLVILKTSTLNGCKY
;
A
#
# COMPACT_ATOMS: atom_id res chain seq x y z
N MET A 1 6.94 -14.62 -3.81
CA MET A 1 7.56 -13.53 -4.62
C MET A 1 6.56 -13.07 -5.66
N SER A 2 6.60 -11.81 -6.09
CA SER A 2 5.67 -11.28 -7.11
C SER A 2 5.98 -11.88 -8.49
N LEU A 3 4.95 -12.04 -9.32
CA LEU A 3 5.10 -12.44 -10.73
C LEU A 3 5.56 -11.26 -11.60
N LEU A 4 5.23 -10.04 -11.20
CA LEU A 4 5.74 -8.82 -11.80
C LEU A 4 7.09 -8.43 -11.17
N PRO A 5 8.01 -7.85 -11.95
CA PRO A 5 9.29 -7.41 -11.42
C PRO A 5 9.10 -6.30 -10.39
N ILE A 6 9.95 -6.29 -9.36
CA ILE A 6 9.98 -5.20 -8.39
C ILE A 6 10.69 -4.00 -9.02
N ILE A 7 10.00 -2.87 -9.11
CA ILE A 7 10.56 -1.63 -9.65
C ILE A 7 11.59 -1.05 -8.65
N PRO A 8 12.88 -0.93 -9.01
CA PRO A 8 13.88 -0.24 -8.17
C PRO A 8 13.65 1.27 -8.18
N ASP A 9 14.25 2.01 -7.24
CA ASP A 9 14.05 3.47 -7.15
C ASP A 9 14.59 4.20 -8.38
N GLU A 10 15.72 3.75 -8.91
CA GLU A 10 16.41 4.34 -10.07
C GLU A 10 15.63 4.10 -11.36
N GLY A 11 14.95 2.95 -11.47
CA GLY A 11 14.20 2.51 -12.64
C GLY A 11 12.72 2.92 -12.66
N ALA A 12 12.26 3.68 -11.66
CA ALA A 12 10.87 4.10 -11.57
C ALA A 12 10.55 5.23 -12.55
N SER A 13 9.38 5.15 -13.21
CA SER A 13 8.83 6.26 -13.98
C SER A 13 8.54 7.47 -13.07
N PRO A 14 8.42 8.70 -13.61
CA PRO A 14 8.12 9.88 -12.80
C PRO A 14 6.88 9.71 -11.92
N ASP A 15 5.79 9.15 -12.45
CA ASP A 15 4.56 8.90 -11.70
C ASP A 15 4.76 7.85 -10.57
N ALA A 16 5.53 6.79 -10.84
CA ALA A 16 5.83 5.78 -9.83
C ALA A 16 6.72 6.36 -8.71
N LYS A 17 7.66 7.25 -9.04
CA LYS A 17 8.51 7.96 -8.05
C LYS A 17 7.67 8.80 -7.10
N VAL A 18 6.67 9.52 -7.60
CA VAL A 18 5.73 10.28 -6.75
C VAL A 18 5.07 9.36 -5.71
N ILE A 19 4.56 8.19 -6.14
CA ILE A 19 3.97 7.20 -5.23
C ILE A 19 5.00 6.71 -4.20
N PHE A 20 6.24 6.46 -4.63
CA PHE A 20 7.31 5.97 -3.76
C PHE A 20 7.69 6.99 -2.70
N ASP A 21 7.85 8.25 -3.08
CA ASP A 21 8.22 9.32 -2.16
C ASP A 21 7.13 9.54 -1.11
N HIS A 22 5.86 9.55 -1.51
CA HIS A 22 4.76 9.61 -0.54
C HIS A 22 4.68 8.37 0.35
N SER A 23 4.99 7.17 -0.16
CA SER A 23 5.10 5.96 0.66
C SER A 23 6.22 6.08 1.69
N LYS A 24 7.38 6.64 1.32
CA LYS A 24 8.51 6.89 2.24
C LYS A 24 8.12 7.90 3.32
N ILE A 25 7.43 8.98 2.97
CA ILE A 25 6.94 9.98 3.92
C ILE A 25 5.97 9.34 4.94
N MET A 26 5.03 8.52 4.47
CA MET A 26 4.00 7.93 5.33
C MET A 26 4.50 6.76 6.18
N PHE A 27 5.36 5.91 5.63
CA PHE A 27 5.70 4.60 6.20
C PHE A 27 7.19 4.38 6.42
N GLY A 28 8.04 5.35 6.08
CA GLY A 28 9.51 5.23 6.16
C GLY A 28 10.14 4.33 5.10
N ARG A 29 9.33 3.71 4.22
CA ARG A 29 9.78 2.79 3.17
C ARG A 29 8.76 2.66 2.04
N VAL A 30 9.18 2.05 0.94
CA VAL A 30 8.30 1.58 -0.13
C VAL A 30 8.12 0.07 -0.01
N ALA A 31 6.90 -0.40 0.26
CA ALA A 31 6.63 -1.84 0.30
C ALA A 31 6.69 -2.46 -1.10
N ASN A 32 7.09 -3.73 -1.20
CA ASN A 32 7.13 -4.43 -2.50
C ASN A 32 5.77 -4.45 -3.22
N ALA A 33 4.66 -4.56 -2.49
CA ALA A 33 3.31 -4.45 -3.05
C ALA A 33 3.05 -3.07 -3.70
N VAL A 34 3.57 -1.99 -3.13
CA VAL A 34 3.49 -0.64 -3.72
C VAL A 34 4.34 -0.59 -4.99
N ARG A 35 5.57 -1.14 -4.96
CA ARG A 35 6.44 -1.22 -6.14
C ARG A 35 5.80 -1.98 -7.30
N VAL A 36 5.11 -3.08 -6.99
CA VAL A 36 4.40 -3.89 -7.99
C VAL A 36 3.17 -3.15 -8.53
N ALA A 37 2.36 -2.53 -7.66
CA ALA A 37 1.19 -1.78 -8.09
C ALA A 37 1.57 -0.57 -8.98
N SER A 38 2.74 0.02 -8.75
CA SER A 38 3.25 1.16 -9.52
C SER A 38 3.66 0.85 -10.97
N HIS A 39 3.53 -0.41 -11.43
CA HIS A 39 3.50 -0.70 -12.88
C HIS A 39 2.31 -0.02 -13.58
N THR A 40 1.23 0.24 -12.83
CA THR A 40 0.06 0.99 -13.28
C THR A 40 -0.21 2.15 -12.31
N PRO A 41 0.61 3.22 -12.34
CA PRO A 41 0.65 4.22 -11.27
C PRO A 41 -0.68 4.95 -11.07
N LYS A 42 -1.43 5.24 -12.14
CA LYS A 42 -2.76 5.88 -12.04
C LYS A 42 -3.77 5.02 -11.28
N ILE A 43 -3.73 3.70 -11.45
CA ILE A 43 -4.59 2.76 -10.70
C ILE A 43 -4.10 2.66 -9.25
N ALA A 44 -2.78 2.51 -9.06
CA ALA A 44 -2.18 2.41 -7.74
C ALA A 44 -2.50 3.62 -6.87
N GLN A 45 -2.41 4.84 -7.43
CA GLN A 45 -2.76 6.07 -6.74
C GLN A 45 -4.19 6.03 -6.20
N SER A 46 -5.17 5.76 -7.06
CA SER A 46 -6.59 5.68 -6.65
C SER A 46 -6.82 4.62 -5.58
N LEU A 47 -6.27 3.42 -5.76
CA LEU A 47 -6.41 2.30 -4.84
C LEU A 47 -5.80 2.61 -3.46
N PHE A 48 -4.57 3.13 -3.42
CA PHE A 48 -3.92 3.46 -2.16
C PHE A 48 -4.56 4.65 -1.46
N SER A 49 -5.06 5.65 -2.20
CA SER A 49 -5.84 6.74 -1.61
C SER A 49 -7.07 6.19 -0.89
N PHE A 50 -7.79 5.24 -1.48
CA PHE A 50 -8.93 4.59 -0.82
C PHE A 50 -8.51 3.79 0.41
N ILE A 51 -7.53 2.88 0.28
CA ILE A 51 -7.08 2.01 1.37
C ILE A 51 -6.56 2.82 2.55
N VAL A 52 -5.65 3.77 2.32
CA VAL A 52 -5.03 4.57 3.38
C VAL A 52 -6.09 5.41 4.09
N SER A 53 -7.03 5.99 3.36
CA SER A 53 -8.12 6.78 3.95
C SER A 53 -9.05 5.90 4.81
N GLY A 54 -9.41 4.72 4.31
CA GLY A 54 -10.23 3.76 5.06
C GLY A 54 -9.58 3.23 6.34
N LEU A 55 -8.24 3.19 6.39
CA LEU A 55 -7.50 2.73 7.56
C LEU A 55 -7.31 3.79 8.64
N ARG A 56 -7.40 5.08 8.29
CA ARG A 56 -7.25 6.19 9.25
C ARG A 56 -8.53 6.39 10.06
N GLU A 57 -8.37 6.37 11.37
CA GLU A 57 -9.47 6.60 12.31
C GLU A 57 -10.00 8.03 12.16
N GLU A 58 -9.10 8.99 11.97
CA GLU A 58 -9.36 10.42 11.84
C GLU A 58 -10.22 10.77 10.61
N ILE A 59 -10.22 9.90 9.59
CA ILE A 59 -11.03 10.06 8.38
C ILE A 59 -12.35 9.31 8.53
N SER A 60 -12.29 8.05 8.97
CA SER A 60 -13.49 7.20 9.05
C SER A 60 -14.40 7.50 10.23
N ASN A 61 -13.87 8.00 11.35
CA ASN A 61 -14.54 8.20 12.64
C ASN A 61 -15.33 6.98 13.19
N VAL A 62 -14.95 5.75 12.80
CA VAL A 62 -15.73 4.53 13.11
C VAL A 62 -14.95 3.52 13.95
N LEU A 63 -13.75 3.12 13.51
CA LEU A 63 -12.93 2.12 14.23
C LEU A 63 -11.49 2.60 14.40
N ASN A 64 -10.90 2.25 15.54
CA ASN A 64 -9.50 2.54 15.80
C ASN A 64 -8.55 1.69 14.95
N LYS A 65 -7.32 2.21 14.79
CA LYS A 65 -6.27 1.55 13.99
C LYS A 65 -5.96 0.12 14.44
N ARG A 66 -5.98 -0.16 15.75
CA ARG A 66 -5.65 -1.49 16.29
C ARG A 66 -6.67 -2.54 15.85
N THR A 67 -7.95 -2.20 15.92
CA THR A 67 -9.05 -3.08 15.50
C THR A 67 -8.99 -3.33 13.99
N LYS A 68 -8.75 -2.29 13.19
CA LYS A 68 -8.60 -2.44 11.73
C LYS A 68 -7.41 -3.33 11.37
N CYS A 69 -6.26 -3.17 12.03
CA CYS A 69 -5.12 -4.05 11.84
C CYS A 69 -5.43 -5.50 12.22
N LEU A 70 -6.19 -5.75 13.29
CA LEU A 70 -6.62 -7.10 13.66
C LEU A 70 -7.52 -7.74 12.60
N VAL A 71 -8.44 -6.96 12.02
CA VAL A 71 -9.27 -7.41 10.90
C VAL A 71 -8.42 -7.76 9.68
N ILE A 72 -7.42 -6.93 9.34
CA ILE A 72 -6.48 -7.22 8.25
C ILE A 72 -5.73 -8.53 8.52
N LEU A 73 -5.17 -8.70 9.73
CA LEU A 73 -4.44 -9.92 10.09
C LEU A 73 -5.32 -11.17 10.04
N LYS A 74 -6.54 -11.09 10.57
CA LYS A 74 -7.50 -12.21 10.54
C LYS A 74 -7.83 -12.58 9.10
N THR A 75 -8.19 -11.60 8.27
CA THR A 75 -8.54 -11.83 6.86
C THR A 75 -7.35 -12.41 6.08
N SER A 76 -6.15 -11.87 6.26
CA SER A 76 -4.94 -12.39 5.60
C SER A 76 -4.61 -13.81 6.05
N THR A 77 -4.78 -14.12 7.34
CA THR A 77 -4.55 -15.46 7.89
C THR A 77 -5.53 -16.47 7.30
N LEU A 78 -6.82 -16.14 7.28
CA LEU A 78 -7.86 -17.01 6.71
C LEU A 78 -7.66 -17.26 5.21
N ASN A 79 -7.15 -16.26 4.48
CA ASN A 79 -6.86 -16.38 3.05
C ASN A 79 -5.46 -16.97 2.75
N GLY A 80 -4.68 -17.34 3.77
CA GLY A 80 -3.32 -17.85 3.57
C GLY A 80 -2.37 -16.86 2.88
N CYS A 81 -2.63 -15.54 3.00
CA CYS A 81 -1.78 -14.51 2.42
C CYS A 81 -0.49 -14.35 3.23
N LYS A 82 0.64 -14.76 2.64
CA LYS A 82 1.97 -14.80 3.28
C LYS A 82 2.90 -13.65 2.85
N TYR A 83 2.34 -12.62 2.23
CA TYR A 83 3.08 -11.40 1.91
C TYR A 83 3.32 -10.57 3.18
#